data_AF-A0A357A0J4-F1
#
_entry.id   AF-A0A357A0J4-F1
#
_cell.length_a   1.000
_cell.length_b   1.000
_cell.length_c   1.000
_cell.angle_alpha   90.00
_cell.angle_beta   90.00
_cell.angle_gamma   90.00
#
_symmetry.space_group_name_H-M   'P 1'
#
loop_
_entity.id
_entity.type
_entity.pdbx_description
1 polymer ?
#
loop_
_entity_poly.entity_id
_entity_poly.type
_entity_poly.pdbx_seq_one_letter_code
_entity_poly.pdbx_strand_id
1 'polypeptide(L)' 'MRCPLCQDGSLHEWEDDRGQIHIGCSNYPKCRFDAASWDDVSNMLARFRHPLAPNQL' A
#
# COMPACT_ATOMS: atom_id res chain seq x y z
N MET A 1 0.08 3.62 9.95
CA MET A 1 0.21 2.14 9.84
C MET A 1 1.61 1.78 9.35
N ARG A 2 2.15 0.60 9.67
CA ARG A 2 3.50 0.20 9.23
C ARG A 2 3.50 -0.20 7.74
N CYS A 3 4.55 0.21 7.01
CA CYS A 3 4.71 -0.11 5.60
C CYS A 3 4.89 -1.62 5.40
N PRO A 4 4.09 -2.27 4.54
CA PRO A 4 4.19 -3.71 4.33
C PRO A 4 5.41 -4.12 3.48
N LEU A 5 5.97 -3.19 2.71
CA LEU A 5 7.13 -3.47 1.85
C LEU A 5 8.44 -3.54 2.64
N CYS A 6 8.70 -2.55 3.51
CA CYS A 6 9.95 -2.49 4.27
C CYS A 6 9.83 -2.85 5.75
N GLN A 7 8.60 -2.93 6.30
CA GLN A 7 8.32 -3.23 7.72
C GLN A 7 8.98 -2.29 8.75
N ASP A 8 9.54 -1.18 8.30
CA ASP A 8 10.27 -0.21 9.13
C ASP A 8 9.55 1.14 9.15
N GLY A 9 9.35 1.72 7.96
CA GLY A 9 8.66 2.99 7.80
C GLY A 9 7.15 2.93 8.06
N SER A 10 6.54 4.11 8.19
CA SER A 10 5.09 4.28 8.30
C SER A 10 4.48 4.72 6.97
N LEU A 11 3.25 4.32 6.69
CA LEU A 11 2.49 4.83 5.55
C LEU A 11 1.84 6.17 5.89
N HIS A 12 1.89 7.08 4.94
CA HIS A 12 1.31 8.41 5.00
C HIS A 12 0.58 8.74 3.71
N GLU A 13 -0.45 9.56 3.84
CA GLU A 13 -1.24 10.11 2.74
C GLU A 13 -0.71 11.49 2.36
N TRP A 14 -0.64 11.79 1.06
CA TRP A 14 -0.44 13.15 0.56
C TRP A 14 -1.27 13.38 -0.71
N GLU A 15 -1.50 14.65 -1.01
CA GLU A 15 -2.14 15.10 -2.24
C GLU A 15 -1.06 15.65 -3.20
N ASP A 16 -1.15 15.34 -4.49
CA ASP A 16 -0.29 15.94 -5.51
C ASP A 16 -0.83 17.28 -6.03
N ASP A 17 -0.09 17.94 -6.93
CA ASP A 17 -0.49 19.22 -7.51
C ASP A 17 -1.81 19.17 -8.32
N ARG A 18 -2.28 17.97 -8.66
CA ARG A 18 -3.50 17.72 -9.43
C ARG A 18 -4.67 17.32 -8.54
N GLY A 19 -4.49 17.30 -7.22
CA GLY A 19 -5.52 16.89 -6.27
C GLY A 19 -5.67 15.37 -6.16
N GLN A 20 -4.72 14.58 -6.65
CA GLN A 20 -4.77 13.13 -6.49
C GLN A 20 -4.17 12.73 -5.15
N ILE A 21 -4.86 11.84 -4.45
CA ILE A 21 -4.38 11.27 -3.19
C ILE A 21 -3.44 10.11 -3.48
N HIS A 22 -2.35 10.06 -2.73
CA HIS A 22 -1.34 9.01 -2.80
C HIS A 22 -1.01 8.55 -1.39
N ILE A 23 -0.80 7.24 -1.23
CA ILE A 23 -0.28 6.63 -0.01
C ILE A 23 1.12 6.13 -0.26
N GLY A 24 2.05 6.44 0.64
CA GLY A 24 3.44 5.98 0.50
C GLY A 24 4.22 5.94 1.80
N CYS A 25 5.44 5.42 1.72
CA CYS A 25 6.27 5.15 2.89
C CYS A 25 7.09 6.38 3.32
N SER A 26 7.18 6.61 4.63
CA SER A 26 8.02 7.63 5.26
C SER A 26 9.52 7.49 4.95
N ASN A 27 9.95 6.31 4.51
CA ASN A 27 11.35 6.03 4.17
C ASN A 27 11.67 6.30 2.70
N TYR A 28 10.79 6.96 1.93
CA TYR A 28 11.12 7.40 0.57
C TYR A 28 12.41 8.27 0.60
N PRO A 29 13.38 8.08 -0.33
CA PRO A 29 13.35 7.20 -1.52
C PRO A 29 13.84 5.76 -1.28
N LYS A 30 14.30 5.40 -0.07
CA LYS A 30 14.80 4.04 0.24
C LYS A 30 13.71 2.97 0.17
N CYS A 31 12.46 3.35 0.45
CA CYS A 31 11.29 2.52 0.26
C CYS A 31 10.31 3.25 -0.66
N ARG A 32 10.07 2.70 -1.85
CA ARG A 32 9.17 3.27 -2.87
C ARG A 32 7.81 2.55 -2.88
N PHE A 33 7.27 2.28 -1.70
CA PHE A 33 5.89 1.83 -1.60
C PHE A 33 4.97 2.99 -2.01
N ASP A 34 4.08 2.72 -2.95
CA ASP A 34 3.09 3.64 -3.49
C ASP A 34 1.73 2.93 -3.65
N ALA A 35 0.64 3.65 -3.41
CA ALA A 35 -0.72 3.22 -3.67
C ALA A 35 -1.60 4.45 -3.92
N ALA A 36 -2.65 4.31 -4.74
CA ALA A 36 -3.54 5.42 -5.10
C ALA A 36 -4.60 5.73 -4.02
N SER A 37 -4.79 4.85 -3.02
CA SER A 37 -5.76 5.04 -1.95
C SER A 37 -5.53 4.06 -0.79
N TRP A 38 -6.17 4.30 0.36
CA TRP A 38 -6.21 3.32 1.45
C TRP A 38 -6.96 2.03 1.09
N ASP A 39 -7.89 2.09 0.13
CA ASP A 39 -8.60 0.91 -0.38
C ASP A 39 -7.63 0.00 -1.14
N ASP A 40 -6.79 0.58 -2.01
CA ASP A 40 -5.70 -0.14 -2.69
C ASP A 40 -4.76 -0.82 -1.68
N VAL A 41 -4.33 -0.09 -0.64
CA VAL A 41 -3.49 -0.66 0.42
C VAL A 41 -4.19 -1.84 1.11
N SER A 42 -5.47 -1.69 1.43
CA SER A 42 -6.26 -2.74 2.08
C SER A 42 -6.42 -3.97 1.19
N ASN A 43 -6.73 -3.77 -0.10
CA ASN A 43 -6.87 -4.83 -1.10
C ASN A 43 -5.55 -5.57 -1.33
N MET A 44 -4.42 -4.86 -1.41
CA MET A 44 -3.10 -5.47 -1.50
C MET A 44 -2.83 -6.36 -0.30
N LEU A 45 -3.12 -5.90 0.92
CA LEU A 45 -2.90 -6.67 2.15
C LEU A 45 -3.86 -7.86 2.30
N ALA A 46 -5.11 -7.72 1.85
CA ALA A 46 -6.09 -8.79 1.86
C ALA A 46 -5.68 -9.94 0.93
N ARG A 47 -5.13 -9.63 -0.25
CA ARG A 47 -4.62 -10.64 -1.20
C ARG A 47 -3.53 -11.52 -0.61
N PHE A 48 -2.71 -11.02 0.31
CA PHE A 48 -1.70 -11.82 0.99
C PHE A 48 -2.26 -12.75 2.08
N ARG A 49 -3.51 -12.56 2.52
CA ARG A 49 -4.14 -13.39 3.57
C ARG A 49 -5.01 -14.53 3.03
N HIS A 50 -5.21 -14.60 1.72
CA HIS A 50 -6.00 -15.68 1.14
C HIS A 50 -5.04 -16.71 0.52
N PRO A 51 -4.94 -17.94 1.06
CA PRO A 51 -4.52 -19.04 0.21
C PRO A 51 -5.52 -19.04 -0.95
N LEU A 52 -5.04 -18.98 -2.19
CA LEU A 52 -5.89 -19.26 -3.34
C LEU A 52 -6.54 -20.62 -3.05
N ALA A 53 -7.83 -20.62 -2.72
CA ALA A 53 -8.57 -21.86 -2.69
C ALA A 53 -8.45 -22.42 -4.12
N PRO A 54 -8.06 -23.70 -4.30
CA PRO A 54 -7.69 -24.25 -5.60
C PRO A 54 -8.85 -24.37 -6.61
N ASN A 55 -9.94 -23.61 -6.44
CA ASN A 55 -11.09 -23.66 -7.33
C ASN A 55 -11.84 -22.31 -7.39
N GLN A 56 -11.19 -21.27 -7.91
CA GLN A 56 -11.93 -20.16 -8.53
C GLN A 56 -12.07 -20.44 -10.03
N LEU A 57 -13.20 -21.09 -10.37
CA LEU A 57 -13.85 -21.34 -11.68
C LEU A 57 -13.00 -21.96 -12.81
#